data_AF-A0A3E1KG52-F1
#
_entry.id   AF-A0A3E1KG52-F1
#
_cell.length_a   1.000
_cell.length_b   1.000
_cell.length_c   1.000
_cell.angle_alpha   90.00
_cell.angle_beta   90.00
_cell.angle_gamma   90.00
#
_symmetry.space_group_name_H-M   'P 1'
#
loop_
_entity.id
_entity.type
_entity.pdbx_description
1 polymer ?
#
loop_
_entity_poly.entity_id
_entity_poly.type
_entity_poly.pdbx_seq_one_letter_code
_entity_poly.pdbx_strand_id
1 'polypeptide(L)'
;MPLPRLVIGDKTLSSWSLRPWLLLRHFQVPFEEVALPLNTPEFQSRIAGYSPTRQVPVLWDDALHVWDSLAICEYINERWLDGRGWPAELAVRAQARAAAAEMHSGFAALRSQLPMN
;
A
#
# COMPACT_ATOMS: atom_id res chain seq x y z
N MET A 1 20.05 7.20 5.02
CA MET A 1 18.65 7.64 4.85
C MET A 1 17.82 6.93 5.89
N PRO A 2 16.91 7.61 6.58
CA PRO A 2 16.00 6.95 7.51
C PRO A 2 15.17 5.89 6.76
N LEU A 3 14.67 4.89 7.49
CA LEU A 3 13.80 3.88 6.90
C LEU A 3 12.44 4.52 6.58
N PRO A 4 11.81 4.16 5.45
CA PRO A 4 10.44 4.56 5.22
C PRO A 4 9.54 3.92 6.27
N ARG A 5 8.48 4.62 6.66
CA ARG A 5 7.48 4.12 7.60
C ARG A 5 6.19 3.82 6.86
N LEU A 6 5.74 2.57 6.93
CA LEU A 6 4.45 2.16 6.39
C LEU A 6 3.42 2.05 7.51
N VAL A 7 2.42 2.92 7.47
CA VAL A 7 1.27 2.88 8.37
C VAL A 7 0.18 2.03 7.71
N ILE A 8 -0.24 0.99 8.41
CA ILE A 8 -1.20 0.00 7.92
C ILE A 8 -2.34 -0.20 8.91
N GLY A 9 -3.46 -0.72 8.40
CA GLY A 9 -4.50 -1.32 9.24
C GLY A 9 -4.20 -2.80 9.51
N ASP A 10 -5.15 -3.49 10.15
CA ASP A 10 -5.06 -4.92 10.40
C ASP A 10 -4.88 -5.72 9.10
N LYS A 11 -3.84 -6.56 9.05
CA LYS A 11 -3.49 -7.38 7.89
C LYS A 11 -4.57 -8.41 7.53
N THR A 12 -5.47 -8.73 8.46
CA THR A 12 -6.61 -9.63 8.22
C THR A 12 -7.84 -8.91 7.72
N LEU A 13 -7.90 -7.57 7.83
CA LEU A 13 -9.09 -6.77 7.49
C LEU A 13 -8.85 -5.85 6.28
N SER A 14 -7.59 -5.47 5.98
CA SER A 14 -7.26 -4.48 4.96
C SER A 14 -6.38 -5.03 3.84
N SER A 15 -7.01 -5.40 2.74
CA SER A 15 -6.29 -5.82 1.52
C SER A 15 -5.48 -4.67 0.93
N TRP A 16 -5.92 -3.43 1.15
CA TRP A 16 -5.20 -2.22 0.73
C TRP A 16 -3.86 -2.10 1.46
N SER A 17 -3.85 -2.36 2.77
CA SER A 17 -2.62 -2.35 3.57
C SER A 17 -1.64 -3.45 3.18
N LEU A 18 -2.18 -4.63 2.82
CA LEU A 18 -1.36 -5.77 2.41
C LEU A 18 -0.57 -5.53 1.13
N ARG A 19 -1.09 -4.75 0.16
CA ARG A 19 -0.43 -4.54 -1.14
C ARG A 19 1.00 -3.98 -1.00
N PRO A 20 1.22 -2.79 -0.41
CA PRO A 20 2.57 -2.25 -0.25
C PRO A 20 3.39 -3.04 0.78
N TRP A 21 2.75 -3.61 1.81
CA TRP A 21 3.43 -4.45 2.79
C TRP A 21 4.04 -5.68 2.13
N LEU A 22 3.28 -6.41 1.32
CA LEU A 22 3.76 -7.59 0.60
C LEU A 22 4.89 -7.25 -0.36
N LEU A 23 4.81 -6.12 -1.07
CA LEU A 23 5.88 -5.66 -1.96
C LEU A 23 7.19 -5.43 -1.18
N LEU A 24 7.15 -4.64 -0.10
CA LEU A 24 8.33 -4.35 0.74
C LEU A 24 8.94 -5.64 1.30
N ARG A 25 8.10 -6.55 1.81
CA ARG A 25 8.55 -7.82 2.37
C ARG A 25 9.13 -8.75 1.30
N HIS A 26 8.50 -8.85 0.13
CA HIS A 26 8.96 -9.69 -0.97
C HIS A 26 10.33 -9.25 -1.50
N PHE A 27 10.51 -7.94 -1.68
CA PHE A 27 11.77 -7.37 -2.15
C PHE A 27 12.79 -7.10 -1.04
N GLN A 28 12.49 -7.50 0.20
CA GLN A 28 13.37 -7.32 1.37
C GLN A 28 13.80 -5.86 1.59
N VAL A 29 12.93 -4.90 1.24
CA VAL A 29 13.14 -3.48 1.53
C VAL A 29 12.93 -3.26 3.03
N PRO A 30 13.92 -2.73 3.78
CA PRO A 30 13.73 -2.43 5.19
C PRO A 30 12.76 -1.26 5.39
N PHE A 31 11.82 -1.36 6.34
CA PHE A 31 10.85 -0.32 6.66
C PHE A 31 10.40 -0.41 8.12
N GLU A 32 9.95 0.71 8.68
CA GLU A 32 9.22 0.74 9.95
C GLU A 32 7.74 0.43 9.71
N GLU A 33 7.20 -0.54 10.42
CA GLU A 33 5.77 -0.88 10.36
C GLU A 33 5.02 -0.22 11.53
N VAL A 34 3.96 0.55 11.21
CA VAL A 34 3.01 1.06 12.21
C VAL A 34 1.64 0.47 11.93
N ALA A 35 1.19 -0.47 12.76
CA ALA A 35 -0.14 -1.03 12.68
C ALA A 35 -1.13 -0.23 13.54
N LEU A 36 -2.28 0.12 12.96
CA LEU A 36 -3.41 0.74 13.65
C LEU A 36 -4.60 -0.22 13.67
N PRO A 37 -5.25 -0.42 14.83
CA PRO A 37 -6.36 -1.37 14.96
C PRO A 37 -7.64 -0.81 14.33
N LEU A 38 -8.05 -1.33 13.17
CA LEU A 38 -9.18 -0.84 12.39
C LEU A 38 -10.50 -0.97 13.15
N ASN A 39 -11.48 -0.14 12.79
CA ASN A 39 -12.82 -0.14 13.38
C ASN A 39 -12.85 0.14 14.89
N THR A 40 -11.81 0.78 15.43
CA THR A 40 -11.74 1.17 16.85
C THR A 40 -11.71 2.70 17.00
N PRO A 41 -12.09 3.23 18.18
CA PRO A 41 -11.87 4.64 18.52
C PRO A 41 -10.39 5.05 18.46
N GLU A 42 -9.47 4.13 18.74
CA GLU A 42 -8.03 4.37 18.66
C GLU A 42 -7.60 4.67 17.21
N PHE A 43 -8.11 3.93 16.23
CA PHE A 43 -7.82 4.24 14.82
C PHE A 43 -8.26 5.66 14.47
N GLN A 44 -9.49 6.02 14.84
CA GLN A 44 -10.05 7.33 14.53
C GLN A 44 -9.26 8.48 15.18
N SER A 45 -8.76 8.28 16.40
CA SER A 45 -7.97 9.31 17.10
C SER A 45 -6.55 9.44 16.56
N ARG A 46 -5.95 8.35 16.03
CA ARG A 46 -4.55 8.33 15.57
C ARG A 46 -4.37 8.62 14.09
N ILE A 47 -5.29 8.18 13.23
CA ILE A 47 -5.07 8.16 11.77
C ILE A 47 -4.85 9.56 11.17
N ALA A 48 -5.46 10.60 11.75
CA ALA A 48 -5.31 11.99 11.31
C ALA A 48 -3.87 12.51 11.45
N GLY A 49 -3.07 11.92 12.37
CA GLY A 49 -1.65 12.23 12.50
C GLY A 49 -0.78 11.57 11.43
N TYR A 50 -1.31 10.57 10.72
CA TYR A 50 -0.57 9.79 9.73
C TYR A 50 -0.95 10.11 8.28
N SER A 51 -2.26 10.24 8.00
CA SER A 51 -2.77 10.30 6.63
C SER A 51 -3.71 11.49 6.45
N PRO A 52 -3.51 12.34 5.41
CA PRO A 52 -4.42 13.45 5.12
C PRO A 52 -5.83 12.97 4.75
N THR A 53 -5.96 11.75 4.22
CA THR A 53 -7.25 11.16 3.85
C THR A 53 -7.93 10.42 5.03
N ARG A 54 -7.27 10.34 6.18
CA ARG A 54 -7.70 9.54 7.34
C ARG A 54 -7.92 8.06 7.00
N GLN A 55 -7.15 7.56 6.02
CA GLN A 55 -7.19 6.17 5.56
C GLN A 55 -5.79 5.56 5.59
N VAL A 56 -5.76 4.23 5.65
CA VAL A 56 -4.56 3.40 5.47
C VAL A 56 -4.67 2.60 4.17
N PRO A 57 -3.55 2.26 3.52
CA PRO A 57 -2.17 2.53 3.94
C PRO A 57 -1.71 3.97 3.68
N VAL A 58 -0.66 4.40 4.39
CA VAL A 58 0.14 5.57 4.02
C VAL A 58 1.63 5.28 4.26
N LEU A 59 2.47 5.59 3.29
CA LEU A 59 3.93 5.51 3.39
C LEU A 59 4.49 6.89 3.68
N TRP A 60 5.37 6.99 4.67
CA TRP A 60 6.17 8.17 4.97
C TRP A 60 7.62 7.90 4.55
N ASP A 61 8.15 8.70 3.64
CA ASP A 61 9.59 8.79 3.35
C ASP A 61 10.04 10.24 3.59
N ASP A 62 10.75 10.47 4.70
CA ASP A 62 11.04 11.80 5.21
C ASP A 62 9.79 12.70 5.33
N ALA A 63 9.73 13.78 4.54
CA ALA A 63 8.60 14.71 4.51
C ALA A 63 7.50 14.33 3.50
N LEU A 64 7.72 13.28 2.70
CA LEU A 64 6.78 12.84 1.68
C LEU A 64 5.84 11.78 2.23
N HIS A 65 4.53 12.02 2.11
CA HIS A 65 3.51 11.05 2.47
C HIS A 65 2.75 10.60 1.21
N VAL A 66 2.65 9.29 0.99
CA VAL A 66 1.95 8.67 -0.14
C VAL A 66 0.83 7.76 0.40
N TRP A 67 -0.44 8.02 0.08
CA TRP A 67 -1.60 7.42 0.76
C TRP A 67 -2.48 6.52 -0.12
N ASP A 68 -2.09 6.27 -1.36
CA ASP A 68 -2.77 5.31 -2.24
C ASP A 68 -1.96 4.01 -2.35
N SER A 69 -2.60 2.85 -2.14
CA SER A 69 -1.88 1.57 -2.11
C SER A 69 -1.10 1.24 -3.39
N LEU A 70 -1.60 1.63 -4.58
CA LEU A 70 -0.92 1.38 -5.85
C LEU A 70 0.15 2.44 -6.08
N ALA A 71 -0.13 3.71 -5.74
CA ALA A 71 0.88 4.77 -5.80
C ALA A 71 2.06 4.51 -4.86
N ILE A 72 1.83 3.98 -3.65
CA ILE A 72 2.87 3.56 -2.73
C ILE A 72 3.74 2.47 -3.37
N CYS A 73 3.15 1.47 -4.02
CA CYS A 73 3.89 0.42 -4.71
C CYS A 73 4.76 0.98 -5.85
N GLU A 74 4.22 1.89 -6.67
CA GLU A 74 4.98 2.54 -7.75
C GLU A 74 6.13 3.40 -7.19
N TYR A 75 5.87 4.16 -6.13
CA TYR A 75 6.89 4.95 -5.45
C TYR A 75 8.01 4.05 -4.90
N ILE A 76 7.66 2.94 -4.25
CA ILE A 76 8.65 1.99 -3.73
C ILE A 76 9.48 1.39 -4.87
N ASN A 77 8.82 1.06 -5.98
CA ASN A 77 9.46 0.52 -7.16
C ASN A 77 10.49 1.48 -7.76
N GLU A 78 10.16 2.76 -7.84
CA GLU A 78 11.09 3.80 -8.29
C GLU A 78 12.23 4.02 -7.30
N ARG A 79 11.90 4.13 -6.00
CA ARG A 79 12.84 4.60 -4.97
C ARG A 79 13.84 3.55 -4.50
N TRP A 80 13.43 2.28 -4.40
CA TRP A 80 14.25 1.20 -3.84
C TRP A 80 14.45 -0.01 -4.76
N LEU A 81 13.58 -0.21 -5.76
CA LEU A 81 13.63 -1.43 -6.58
C LEU A 81 14.33 -1.25 -7.93
N ASP A 82 14.63 -0.02 -8.34
CA ASP A 82 15.18 0.28 -9.66
C ASP A 82 14.30 -0.31 -10.79
N GLY A 83 12.98 -0.15 -10.65
CA GLY A 83 12.00 -0.64 -11.61
C GLY A 83 11.69 -2.15 -11.57
N ARG A 84 12.39 -2.94 -10.73
CA ARG A 84 12.24 -4.41 -10.65
C ARG A 84 10.91 -4.90 -10.07
N GLY A 85 10.07 -4.01 -9.56
CA GLY A 85 8.69 -4.31 -9.15
C GLY A 85 7.77 -4.65 -10.33
N TRP A 86 8.18 -4.33 -11.56
CA TRP A 86 7.46 -4.69 -12.78
C TRP A 86 8.31 -5.58 -13.71
N PRO A 87 7.66 -6.32 -14.62
CA PRO A 87 8.35 -6.99 -15.73
C PRO A 87 9.25 -6.04 -16.52
N ALA A 88 10.38 -6.53 -17.03
CA ALA A 88 11.32 -5.73 -17.83
C ALA A 88 10.83 -5.49 -19.27
N GLU A 89 10.13 -6.47 -19.86
CA GLU A 89 9.57 -6.38 -21.21
C GLU A 89 8.36 -5.41 -21.23
N LEU A 90 8.29 -4.57 -22.27
CA LEU A 90 7.33 -3.47 -22.35
C LEU A 90 5.88 -3.96 -22.40
N ALA A 91 5.56 -4.92 -23.25
CA ALA A 91 4.20 -5.42 -23.44
C ALA A 91 3.70 -6.14 -22.17
N VAL A 92 4.54 -6.99 -21.56
CA VAL A 92 4.22 -7.68 -20.31
C VAL A 92 4.06 -6.68 -19.16
N ARG A 93 4.91 -5.66 -19.06
CA ARG A 93 4.76 -4.60 -18.06
C ARG A 93 3.47 -3.79 -18.25
N ALA A 94 3.10 -3.49 -19.49
CA ALA A 94 1.86 -2.79 -19.80
C ALA A 94 0.63 -3.61 -19.36
N GLN A 95 0.62 -4.92 -19.64
CA GLN A 95 -0.44 -5.83 -19.19
C GLN A 95 -0.48 -5.97 -17.66
N ALA A 96 0.67 -6.08 -17.00
CA ALA A 96 0.76 -6.17 -15.55
C ALA A 96 0.19 -4.92 -14.87
N ARG A 97 0.52 -3.72 -15.39
CA ARG A 97 -0.04 -2.45 -14.90
C ARG A 97 -1.55 -2.35 -15.16
N ALA A 98 -2.03 -2.78 -16.32
CA ALA A 98 -3.45 -2.80 -16.62
C ALA A 98 -4.23 -3.70 -15.64
N ALA A 99 -3.74 -4.92 -15.39
CA ALA A 99 -4.33 -5.84 -14.43
C ALA A 99 -4.31 -5.27 -12.99
N ALA A 100 -3.20 -4.67 -12.58
CA ALA A 100 -3.09 -4.03 -11.27
C ALA A 100 -4.06 -2.84 -11.13
N ALA A 101 -4.21 -2.02 -12.17
CA ALA A 101 -5.15 -0.91 -12.19
C ALA A 101 -6.61 -1.37 -12.19
N GLU A 102 -6.96 -2.37 -13.00
CA GLU A 102 -8.31 -2.97 -13.00
C GLU A 102 -8.65 -3.54 -11.62
N MET A 103 -7.71 -4.26 -10.99
CA MET A 103 -7.89 -4.70 -9.62
C MET A 103 -8.01 -3.50 -8.68
N HIS A 104 -7.20 -2.46 -8.82
CA HIS A 104 -7.22 -1.30 -7.94
C HIS A 104 -8.54 -0.50 -7.99
N SER A 105 -9.12 -0.28 -9.18
CA SER A 105 -10.31 0.56 -9.36
C SER A 105 -11.63 -0.21 -9.61
N GLY A 106 -11.57 -1.52 -9.86
CA GLY A 106 -12.71 -2.33 -10.29
C GLY A 106 -13.40 -3.13 -9.17
N PHE A 107 -14.10 -4.21 -9.56
CA PHE A 107 -14.62 -5.27 -8.68
C PHE A 107 -15.39 -4.81 -7.42
N ALA A 108 -16.08 -3.66 -7.47
CA ALA A 108 -16.78 -3.11 -6.31
C ALA A 108 -17.82 -4.09 -5.71
N ALA A 109 -18.58 -4.78 -6.58
CA ALA A 109 -19.55 -5.78 -6.14
C ALA A 109 -18.89 -6.98 -5.44
N LEU A 110 -17.77 -7.48 -5.97
CA LEU A 110 -17.04 -8.59 -5.33
C LEU A 110 -16.52 -8.17 -3.96
N ARG A 111 -15.96 -6.96 -3.85
CA ARG A 111 -15.42 -6.42 -2.61
C ARG A 111 -16.45 -6.19 -1.52
N SER A 112 -17.66 -5.79 -1.90
CA SER A 112 -18.74 -5.61 -0.94
C SER A 112 -19.33 -6.94 -0.47
N GLN A 113 -19.37 -7.96 -1.35
CA GLN A 113 -19.96 -9.26 -1.04
C GLN A 113 -18.96 -10.25 -0.41
N LEU A 114 -17.67 -10.11 -0.70
CA LEU A 114 -16.58 -10.93 -0.17
C LEU A 114 -15.52 -10.04 0.49
N PRO A 115 -15.84 -9.40 1.63
CA PRO A 115 -14.85 -8.63 2.37
C PRO A 115 -13.78 -9.54 2.96
N MET A 116 -12.68 -8.95 3.42
CA MET A 116 -11.77 -9.65 4.32
C MET A 116 -12.44 -9.92 5.67
N ASN A 117 -11.88 -10.87 6.44
CA ASN A 117 -12.46 -11.49 7.64
C ASN A 117 -12.94 -10.53 8.72
#